data_AF-A0A645J5K9-F1
#
_entry.id   AF-A0A645J5K9-F1
#
_cell.length_a   1.000
_cell.length_b   1.000
_cell.length_c   1.000
_cell.angle_alpha   90.00
_cell.angle_beta   90.00
_cell.angle_gamma   90.00
#
_symmetry.space_group_name_H-M   'P 1'
#
loop_
_entity.id
_entity.type
_entity.pdbx_description
1 polymer ?
#
loop_
_entity_poly.entity_id
_entity_poly.type
_entity_poly.pdbx_seq_one_letter_code
_entity_poly.pdbx_strand_id
1 'polypeptide(L)'
;MIMANMFSWTVNVIKPGGRYTYALQNDNLTRVDEAFIAANRDNWDKASQWLFPAYITLKESNTKYIGPQIHFATWNAFILNAILALLCFFLIKRKKEKLPGSLWILLTGIAGLIALSIVSQKE
;
A
#
# COMPACT_ATOMS: atom_id res chain seq x y z
N MET A 1 -6.01 -21.72 -18.48
CA MET A 1 -4.64 -21.18 -18.65
C MET A 1 -4.47 -20.95 -20.15
N ILE A 2 -4.32 -19.69 -20.59
CA ILE A 2 -4.13 -19.39 -22.02
C ILE A 2 -2.63 -19.55 -22.30
N MET A 3 -2.28 -20.52 -23.14
CA MET A 3 -0.90 -20.81 -23.53
C MET A 3 -0.59 -20.09 -24.86
N ALA A 4 0.65 -19.63 -25.02
CA ALA A 4 1.05 -18.95 -26.25
C ALA A 4 0.93 -19.91 -27.45
N ASN A 5 0.29 -19.44 -28.52
CA ASN A 5 0.04 -20.21 -29.74
C ASN A 5 0.22 -19.28 -30.95
N MET A 6 0.82 -19.80 -32.02
CA MET A 6 1.05 -19.10 -33.30
C MET A 6 -0.24 -18.75 -34.06
N PHE A 7 -1.36 -19.42 -33.78
CA PHE A 7 -2.65 -19.18 -34.45
C PHE A 7 -3.56 -18.20 -33.68
N SER A 8 -3.14 -17.75 -32.50
CA SER A 8 -3.93 -16.84 -31.68
C SER A 8 -3.09 -15.75 -31.02
N TRP A 9 -3.58 -14.52 -31.11
CA TRP A 9 -3.00 -13.38 -30.41
C TRP A 9 -3.47 -13.37 -28.97
N THR A 10 -2.53 -13.22 -28.04
CA THR A 10 -2.85 -13.04 -26.62
C THR A 10 -2.85 -11.57 -26.26
N VAL A 11 -4.02 -11.02 -25.91
CA VAL A 11 -4.19 -9.62 -25.54
C VAL A 11 -4.46 -9.52 -24.05
N ASN A 12 -3.67 -8.70 -23.34
CA ASN A 12 -3.84 -8.44 -21.92
C ASN A 12 -4.48 -7.06 -21.72
N VAL A 13 -5.64 -7.02 -21.06
CA VAL A 13 -6.33 -5.79 -20.66
C VAL A 13 -6.22 -5.65 -19.14
N ILE A 14 -5.46 -4.66 -18.70
CA ILE A 14 -5.23 -4.38 -17.27
C ILE A 14 -6.28 -3.38 -16.81
N LYS A 15 -7.10 -3.77 -15.82
CA LYS A 15 -8.07 -2.91 -15.15
C LYS A 15 -7.75 -2.81 -13.65
N PRO A 16 -8.26 -1.81 -12.92
CA PRO A 16 -8.02 -1.67 -11.48
C PRO A 16 -8.45 -2.88 -10.62
N GLY A 17 -9.39 -3.69 -11.13
CA GLY A 17 -9.87 -4.90 -10.46
C GLY A 17 -9.13 -6.19 -10.84
N GLY A 18 -8.25 -6.16 -11.85
CA GLY A 18 -7.55 -7.35 -12.33
C GLY A 18 -7.14 -7.27 -13.79
N ARG A 19 -6.48 -8.34 -14.23
CA ARG A 19 -6.01 -8.50 -15.60
C ARG A 19 -6.91 -9.49 -16.31
N TYR A 20 -7.51 -9.05 -17.41
CA TYR A 20 -8.15 -9.93 -18.38
C TYR A 20 -7.13 -10.31 -19.44
N THR A 21 -7.10 -11.59 -19.80
CA THR A 21 -6.29 -12.13 -20.88
C THR A 21 -7.26 -12.73 -21.89
N TYR A 22 -7.23 -12.24 -23.13
CA TYR A 22 -8.06 -12.75 -24.22
C TYR A 22 -7.19 -13.45 -25.25
N ALA A 23 -7.63 -14.61 -25.71
CA ALA A 23 -7.07 -15.24 -26.90
C ALA A 23 -7.94 -14.85 -28.11
N LEU A 24 -7.35 -14.19 -29.09
CA LEU A 24 -8.01 -13.78 -30.33
C LEU A 24 -7.51 -14.64 -31.49
N GLN A 25 -8.40 -15.14 -32.34
CA GLN A 25 -8.01 -15.87 -33.54
C GLN A 25 -7.35 -14.93 -34.56
N ASN A 26 -6.32 -15.39 -35.25
CA ASN A 26 -5.55 -14.53 -36.16
C ASN A 26 -6.37 -13.97 -37.33
N ASP A 27 -7.26 -14.78 -37.89
CA ASP A 27 -7.90 -14.47 -39.18
C ASP A 27 -9.05 -13.45 -39.07
N ASN A 28 -9.77 -13.45 -37.95
CA ASN A 28 -10.99 -12.65 -37.76
C ASN A 28 -11.00 -11.88 -36.43
N LEU A 29 -9.94 -11.98 -35.62
CA LEU A 29 -9.83 -11.38 -34.29
C LEU A 29 -10.98 -11.76 -33.35
N THR A 30 -11.69 -12.86 -33.63
CA THR A 30 -12.76 -13.34 -32.75
C THR A 30 -12.17 -13.89 -31.47
N ARG A 31 -12.86 -13.65 -30.37
CA ARG A 31 -12.44 -14.08 -29.04
C ARG A 31 -12.68 -15.58 -28.89
N VAL A 32 -11.59 -16.35 -28.79
CA VAL A 32 -11.60 -17.80 -28.63
C VAL A 32 -11.68 -18.20 -27.17
N ASP A 33 -10.97 -17.46 -26.29
CA ASP A 33 -10.94 -17.76 -24.87
C ASP A 33 -10.73 -16.49 -24.03
N GLU A 34 -11.10 -16.57 -22.75
CA GLU A 34 -10.88 -15.52 -21.76
C GLU A 34 -10.39 -16.10 -20.43
N ALA A 35 -9.37 -15.46 -19.86
CA ALA A 35 -8.89 -15.75 -18.52
C ALA A 35 -8.82 -14.47 -17.71
N PHE A 36 -9.41 -14.48 -16.51
CA PHE A 36 -9.36 -13.38 -15.56
C PHE A 36 -8.44 -13.73 -14.40
N ILE A 37 -7.49 -12.84 -14.12
CA ILE A 37 -6.67 -12.87 -12.92
C ILE A 37 -7.07 -11.65 -12.10
N ALA A 38 -7.73 -11.89 -10.97
CA ALA A 38 -8.08 -10.82 -10.04
C ALA A 38 -6.82 -10.06 -9.62
N ALA A 39 -6.91 -8.72 -9.57
CA ALA A 39 -5.84 -7.93 -9.00
C ALA A 39 -5.72 -8.36 -7.54
N ASN A 40 -4.58 -8.93 -7.17
CA ASN A 40 -4.27 -9.15 -5.77
C ASN A 40 -4.00 -7.78 -5.16
N ARG A 41 -5.08 -7.09 -4.77
CA ARG A 41 -5.05 -5.92 -3.92
C ARG A 41 -4.57 -6.42 -2.58
N ASP A 42 -3.26 -6.33 -2.39
CA ASP A 42 -2.63 -6.75 -1.17
C ASP A 42 -3.26 -5.94 -0.03
N ASN A 43 -3.73 -6.61 1.01
CA ASN A 43 -4.28 -5.90 2.18
C ASN A 43 -3.22 -4.98 2.80
N TRP A 44 -1.95 -5.28 2.56
CA TRP A 44 -0.80 -4.45 2.89
C TRP A 44 -0.80 -3.08 2.18
N ASP A 45 -1.21 -2.99 0.92
CA ASP A 45 -1.26 -1.71 0.20
C ASP A 45 -2.30 -0.77 0.84
N LYS A 46 -3.39 -1.33 1.37
CA LYS A 46 -4.36 -0.55 2.15
C LYS A 46 -3.85 -0.21 3.53
N ALA A 47 -3.27 -1.17 4.26
CA ALA A 47 -2.80 -0.94 5.63
C ALA A 47 -1.64 0.08 5.69
N SER A 48 -0.68 -0.02 4.77
CA SER A 48 0.50 0.85 4.73
C SER A 48 0.16 2.33 4.53
N GLN A 49 -0.91 2.64 3.78
CA GLN A 49 -1.45 3.99 3.62
C GLN A 49 -1.95 4.63 4.92
N TRP A 50 -2.34 3.82 5.91
CA TRP A 50 -2.82 4.31 7.21
C TRP A 50 -1.71 4.31 8.26
N LEU A 51 -0.79 3.34 8.20
CA LEU A 51 0.24 3.13 9.20
C LEU A 51 1.43 4.09 9.11
N PHE A 52 1.81 4.48 7.89
CA PHE A 52 3.05 5.23 7.66
C PHE A 52 2.78 6.54 6.91
N PRO A 53 3.39 7.67 7.33
CA PRO A 53 3.29 8.93 6.61
C PRO A 53 3.97 8.88 5.22
N ALA A 54 4.88 7.95 5.00
CA ALA A 54 5.45 7.63 3.69
C ALA A 54 5.57 6.12 3.55
N TYR A 55 5.19 5.57 2.40
CA TYR A 55 5.33 4.15 2.08
C TYR A 55 5.86 3.97 0.66
N ILE A 56 6.51 2.83 0.42
CA ILE A 56 7.05 2.48 -0.88
C ILE A 56 6.11 1.47 -1.52
N THR A 57 5.63 1.75 -2.73
CA THR A 57 4.94 0.75 -3.55
C THR A 57 5.78 0.36 -4.76
N LEU A 58 5.61 -0.88 -5.21
CA LEU A 58 6.28 -1.45 -6.38
C LEU A 58 5.27 -1.74 -7.51
N LYS A 59 3.97 -1.51 -7.26
CA LYS A 59 2.85 -1.98 -8.09
C LYS A 59 2.06 -0.86 -8.74
N GLU A 60 2.71 0.23 -9.16
CA GLU A 60 1.99 1.29 -9.86
C GLU A 60 1.68 0.87 -11.31
N SER A 61 0.40 0.77 -11.66
CA SER A 61 -0.06 0.19 -12.94
C SER A 61 0.20 1.07 -14.16
N ASN A 62 0.71 2.29 -13.96
CA ASN A 62 0.82 3.31 -15.01
C ASN A 62 2.24 3.42 -15.60
N THR A 63 3.18 2.64 -15.08
CA THR A 63 4.58 2.66 -15.53
C THR A 63 4.99 1.30 -16.10
N LYS A 64 5.63 1.32 -17.28
CA LYS A 64 6.14 0.14 -18.00
C LYS A 64 7.26 -0.61 -17.25
N TYR A 65 7.68 -0.10 -16.09
CA TYR A 65 8.77 -0.60 -15.27
C TYR A 65 8.32 -0.80 -13.83
N ILE A 66 8.70 -1.94 -13.24
CA ILE A 66 8.55 -2.22 -11.81
C ILE A 66 9.67 -1.45 -11.10
N GLY A 67 9.33 -0.32 -10.49
CA GLY A 67 10.27 0.52 -9.74
C GLY A 67 9.71 0.91 -8.38
N PRO A 68 10.55 1.05 -7.34
CA PRO A 68 10.11 1.55 -6.04
C PRO A 68 9.68 3.01 -6.17
N GLN A 69 8.40 3.28 -5.98
CA GLN A 69 7.85 4.62 -5.92
C GLN A 69 7.53 4.96 -4.47
N ILE A 70 8.01 6.12 -4.02
CA ILE A 70 7.74 6.64 -2.69
C ILE A 70 6.43 7.43 -2.77
N HIS A 71 5.40 6.95 -2.09
CA HIS A 71 4.16 7.69 -1.92
C HIS A 71 4.13 8.28 -0.53
N PHE A 72 3.92 9.60 -0.47
CA PHE A 72 3.54 10.25 0.78
C PHE A 72 2.07 9.92 1.02
N ALA A 73 1.79 9.31 2.16
CA ALA A 73 0.43 8.93 2.51
C ALA A 73 -0.45 10.18 2.63
N THR A 74 -1.66 10.06 2.09
CA THR A 74 -2.71 11.08 2.11
C THR A 74 -3.06 11.49 3.55
N TRP A 75 -3.79 12.60 3.70
CA TRP A 75 -4.37 13.16 4.94
C TRP A 75 -4.86 12.13 5.98
N ASN A 76 -5.29 10.95 5.53
CA ASN A 76 -5.70 9.82 6.38
C ASN A 76 -4.61 9.35 7.37
N ALA A 77 -3.34 9.26 6.95
CA ALA A 77 -2.24 8.87 7.84
C ALA A 77 -2.02 9.91 8.95
N PHE A 78 -2.19 11.20 8.63
CA PHE A 78 -2.11 12.28 9.60
C PHE A 78 -3.21 12.18 10.66
N ILE A 79 -4.44 11.81 10.27
CA ILE A 79 -5.56 11.60 11.21
C ILE A 79 -5.23 10.46 12.18
N LEU A 80 -4.74 9.32 11.67
CA LEU A 80 -4.38 8.19 12.53
C LEU A 80 -3.25 8.55 13.50
N ASN A 81 -2.20 9.22 12.99
CA ASN A 81 -1.09 9.69 13.82
C ASN A 81 -1.54 10.70 14.88
N ALA A 82 -2.48 11.58 14.56
CA ALA A 82 -3.05 12.53 15.53
C ALA A 82 -3.83 11.84 16.65
N ILE A 83 -4.63 10.80 16.32
CA ILE A 83 -5.33 9.98 17.32
C ILE A 83 -4.31 9.26 18.22
N LEU A 84 -3.28 8.66 17.62
CA LEU A 84 -2.21 7.99 18.36
C LEU A 84 -1.45 8.95 19.29
N ALA A 85 -1.12 10.13 18.79
CA ALA A 85 -0.45 11.18 19.55
C ALA A 85 -1.30 11.62 20.75
N LEU A 86 -2.61 11.84 20.55
CA LEU A 86 -3.55 12.16 21.64
C LEU A 86 -3.60 11.05 22.69
N LEU A 87 -3.75 9.79 22.27
CA LEU A 87 -3.75 8.66 23.20
C LEU A 87 -2.45 8.62 24.03
N CYS A 88 -1.29 8.78 23.39
CA CYS A 88 -0.01 8.83 24.10
C CYS A 88 0.09 10.04 25.05
N PHE A 89 -0.44 11.20 24.68
CA PHE A 89 -0.47 12.37 25.54
C PHE A 89 -1.28 12.16 26.84
N PHE A 90 -2.36 11.37 26.77
CA PHE A 90 -3.15 10.97 27.94
C PHE A 90 -2.46 9.88 28.77
N LEU A 91 -1.77 8.94 28.14
CA LEU A 91 -1.13 7.79 28.81
C LEU A 91 0.18 8.15 29.52
N ILE A 92 0.99 9.06 28.95
CA ILE A 92 2.26 9.48 29.57
C ILE A 92 1.93 10.21 30.88
N LYS A 93 2.46 9.77 32.02
CA LYS A 93 2.21 10.45 33.31
C LYS A 93 3.15 11.64 33.55
N ARG A 94 4.36 11.59 32.99
CA ARG A 94 5.40 12.63 33.17
C ARG A 94 5.13 13.85 32.29
N LYS A 95 4.76 14.98 32.90
CA LYS A 95 4.46 16.24 32.18
C LYS A 95 5.59 16.73 31.25
N LYS A 96 6.85 16.47 31.59
CA LYS A 96 8.02 16.89 30.79
C LYS A 96 8.16 16.11 29.47
N GLU A 97 7.70 14.86 29.43
CA GLU A 97 7.88 13.96 28.29
C GLU A 97 6.62 13.88 27.40
N LYS A 98 5.47 14.36 27.91
CA LYS A 98 4.19 14.37 27.20
C LYS A 98 4.25 15.04 25.83
N LEU A 99 4.73 16.29 25.82
CA LEU A 99 4.80 17.13 24.63
C LEU A 99 5.79 16.58 23.60
N PRO A 100 7.07 16.31 23.94
CA PRO A 100 8.03 15.80 22.96
C PRO A 100 7.65 14.40 22.47
N GLY A 101 7.16 13.51 23.34
CA GLY A 101 6.76 12.15 22.95
C GLY A 101 5.54 12.13 22.03
N SER A 102 4.52 12.94 22.33
CA SER A 102 3.34 13.07 21.48
C SER A 102 3.67 13.70 20.12
N LEU A 103 4.55 14.71 20.09
CA LEU A 103 4.97 15.36 18.84
C LEU A 103 5.79 14.41 17.97
N TRP A 104 6.64 13.58 18.59
CA TRP A 104 7.39 12.55 17.89
C TRP A 104 6.49 11.51 17.20
N ILE A 105 5.46 11.04 17.90
CA ILE A 105 4.47 10.08 17.37
C ILE A 105 3.62 10.72 16.25
N LEU A 106 3.32 12.01 16.33
CA LEU A 106 2.62 12.72 15.26
C LEU A 106 3.41 12.65 13.93
N LEU A 107 4.72 12.83 14.00
CA LEU A 107 5.62 12.86 12.84
C LEU A 107 5.95 11.46 12.30
N THR A 108 6.07 10.47 13.18
CA THR A 108 6.58 9.13 12.83
C THR A 108 5.52 8.03 12.86
N GLY A 109 4.33 8.32 13.37
CA GLY A 109 3.20 7.40 13.48
C GLY A 109 3.46 6.22 14.42
N ILE A 110 2.99 5.04 14.02
CA ILE A 110 3.15 3.80 14.80
C ILE A 110 4.61 3.46 15.10
N ALA A 111 5.52 3.75 14.17
CA ALA A 111 6.96 3.51 14.38
C ALA A 111 7.50 4.30 15.58
N GLY A 112 7.04 5.55 15.75
CA GLY A 112 7.37 6.37 16.91
C GLY A 112 6.87 5.78 18.22
N LEU A 113 5.64 5.25 18.22
CA LEU A 113 5.05 4.64 19.40
C LEU A 113 5.82 3.39 19.85
N ILE A 114 6.24 2.54 18.90
CA ILE A 114 7.06 1.36 19.18
C ILE A 114 8.42 1.80 19.75
N ALA A 115 9.09 2.77 19.13
CA ALA A 115 10.37 3.27 19.60
C ALA A 115 10.28 3.82 21.04
N LEU A 116 9.23 4.58 21.34
CA LEU A 116 9.01 5.17 22.66
C LEU A 116 8.71 4.10 23.72
N SER A 117 7.98 3.05 23.34
CA SER A 117 7.71 1.89 24.21
C SER A 117 8.98 1.11 24.54
N ILE A 118 9.88 0.93 23.57
CA ILE A 118 11.18 0.26 23.77
C ILE A 118 12.07 1.09 24.70
N VAL A 119 12.14 2.40 24.49
CA VAL A 119 12.94 3.30 25.34
C VAL A 119 12.38 3.36 26.76
N SER A 120 11.06 3.44 26.92
CA SER A 120 10.41 3.49 28.22
C SER A 120 10.53 2.19 29.03
N GLN A 121 10.83 1.04 28.41
CA GLN A 121 11.12 -0.20 29.12
C GLN A 121 12.55 -0.30 29.67
N LYS A 122 13.46 0.56 29.19
CA LYS A 122 14.86 0.59 29.65
C LYS A 122 15.10 1.51 30.85
N GLU A 123 14.14 2.37 31.20
CA GLU A 123 14.13 3.16 32.43
C GLU A 123 13.42 2.43 33.58
#